data_AF-A0A5D4RKL3-F1
#
_entry.id   AF-A0A5D4RKL3-F1
#
_cell.length_a   1.000
_cell.length_b   1.000
_cell.length_c   1.000
_cell.angle_alpha   90.00
_cell.angle_beta   90.00
_cell.angle_gamma   90.00
#
_symmetry.space_group_name_H-M   'P 1'
#
loop_
_entity.id
_entity.type
_entity.pdbx_description
1 polymer ?
#
loop_
_entity_poly.entity_id
_entity_poly.type
_entity_poly.pdbx_seq_one_letter_code
_entity_poly.pdbx_strand_id
1 'polypeptide(L)'
;MDGKRKRKRKKKSRSKVWKYIFISFLVLLIGGAGTAYYFLKIKTYDVADAKVEEIVEQEYDIVLPGEDSGSAGNGSTADSSESSDGGTAGDTSSNPDAAENSSNSGTAGKQASAVRNGSKQTASTSQSAAAAGNKNAGTKTEAKKAVPVTVASIKQKYQPTFESLESQANDRLNSLVSQAVNEYHSKREKDESISVTYFYRKYSEAGRALESSTDGAFHYVYAALEQDLKKNGFSSSHAETFRTKYENAKKTRENALLDKAKSAL
;
A
#
# COMPACT_ATOMS: atom_id res chain seq x y z
N MET A 1 51.23 89.13 25.66
CA MET A 1 51.37 88.50 24.34
C MET A 1 51.06 87.02 24.50
N ASP A 2 49.86 86.63 24.08
CA ASP A 2 49.21 85.37 24.46
C ASP A 2 49.36 84.32 23.34
N GLY A 3 50.20 83.31 23.57
CA GLY A 3 50.60 82.33 22.57
C GLY A 3 49.73 81.07 22.56
N LYS A 4 48.68 81.06 21.73
CA LYS A 4 47.78 79.91 21.51
C LYS A 4 48.51 78.67 20.97
N ARG A 5 48.66 77.63 21.80
CA ARG A 5 49.14 76.30 21.39
C ARG A 5 48.01 75.46 20.76
N LYS A 6 48.05 75.27 19.43
CA LYS A 6 47.15 74.36 18.70
C LYS A 6 47.57 72.90 18.89
N ARG A 7 46.77 72.10 19.62
CA ARG A 7 46.95 70.63 19.71
C ARG A 7 46.29 69.92 18.52
N LYS A 8 47.09 69.30 17.64
CA LYS A 8 46.59 68.43 16.56
C LYS A 8 46.16 67.08 17.14
N ARG A 9 44.86 66.76 17.09
CA ARG A 9 44.32 65.45 17.45
C ARG A 9 44.53 64.46 16.28
N LYS A 10 45.34 63.41 16.49
CA LYS A 10 45.53 62.31 15.53
C LYS A 10 44.26 61.46 15.45
N LYS A 11 43.61 61.43 14.28
CA LYS A 11 42.40 60.63 13.99
C LYS A 11 42.83 59.18 13.71
N LYS A 12 42.77 58.30 14.72
CA LYS A 12 43.14 56.88 14.63
C LYS A 12 42.12 56.16 13.72
N SER A 13 42.58 55.52 12.64
CA SER A 13 41.73 54.99 11.56
C SER A 13 40.89 53.78 12.00
N ARG A 14 39.60 54.00 12.31
CA ARG A 14 38.62 52.97 12.67
C ARG A 14 38.23 52.01 11.54
N SER A 15 38.68 52.24 10.30
CA SER A 15 38.32 51.44 9.12
C SER A 15 38.90 50.02 9.09
N LYS A 16 39.93 49.72 9.90
CA LYS A 16 40.51 48.37 9.97
C LYS A 16 39.68 47.42 10.83
N VAL A 17 39.09 47.92 11.93
CA VAL A 17 38.27 47.11 12.85
C VAL A 17 36.95 46.71 12.21
N TRP A 18 36.32 47.60 11.46
CA TRP A 18 35.08 47.30 10.73
C TRP A 18 35.23 46.22 9.66
N LYS A 19 36.42 46.09 9.04
CA LYS A 19 36.69 45.02 8.08
C LYS A 19 36.68 43.63 8.73
N TYR A 20 37.22 43.51 9.95
CA TYR A 20 37.19 42.25 10.69
C TYR A 20 35.78 41.88 11.17
N ILE A 21 34.97 42.87 11.55
CA ILE A 21 33.56 42.63 11.93
C ILE A 21 32.76 42.12 10.72
N PHE A 22 32.97 42.71 9.53
CA PHE A 22 32.31 42.23 8.31
C PHE A 22 32.72 40.82 7.90
N ILE A 23 34.00 40.48 8.01
CA ILE A 23 34.50 39.12 7.72
C ILE A 23 33.89 38.11 8.71
N SER A 24 33.84 38.44 10.00
CA SER A 24 33.21 37.58 11.00
C SER A 24 31.72 37.35 10.75
N PHE A 25 30.99 38.39 10.32
CA PHE A 25 29.56 38.28 10.00
C PHE A 25 29.33 37.44 8.74
N LEU A 26 30.21 37.56 7.74
CA LEU A 26 30.14 36.75 6.52
C LEU A 26 30.38 35.26 6.81
N VAL A 27 31.34 34.92 7.68
CA VAL A 27 31.60 33.53 8.10
C VAL A 27 30.40 32.95 8.89
N LEU A 28 29.80 33.74 9.78
CA LEU A 28 28.57 33.34 10.49
C LEU A 28 27.38 33.15 9.54
N LEU A 29 27.25 33.98 8.50
CA LEU A 29 26.21 33.82 7.48
C LEU A 29 26.42 32.56 6.65
N ILE A 30 27.65 32.23 6.26
CA ILE A 30 27.94 31.01 5.48
C ILE A 30 27.74 29.76 6.34
N GLY A 31 28.23 29.77 7.58
CA GLY A 31 28.03 28.66 8.53
C GLY A 31 26.57 28.49 8.95
N GLY A 32 25.85 29.59 9.17
CA GLY A 32 24.43 29.61 9.51
C GLY A 32 23.54 29.20 8.34
N ALA A 33 23.83 29.65 7.12
CA ALA A 33 23.12 29.23 5.92
C ALA A 33 23.37 27.75 5.60
N GLY A 34 24.60 27.26 5.79
CA GLY A 34 24.93 25.85 5.61
C GLY A 34 24.20 24.94 6.61
N THR A 35 24.15 25.33 7.89
CA THR A 35 23.41 24.58 8.91
C THR A 35 21.90 24.67 8.72
N ALA A 36 21.34 25.82 8.35
CA ALA A 36 19.93 25.95 8.01
C ALA A 36 19.56 25.11 6.77
N TYR A 37 20.40 25.12 5.73
CA TYR A 37 20.23 24.30 4.53
C TYR A 37 20.26 22.81 4.87
N TYR A 38 21.23 22.37 5.68
CA TYR A 38 21.33 20.99 6.16
C TYR A 38 20.08 20.57 6.95
N PHE A 39 19.62 21.40 7.88
CA PHE A 39 18.44 21.10 8.71
C PHE A 39 17.11 21.10 7.93
N LEU A 40 16.96 21.95 6.90
CA LEU A 40 15.76 21.98 6.06
C LEU A 40 15.74 20.84 5.02
N LYS A 41 16.89 20.50 4.41
CA LYS A 41 16.96 19.44 3.38
C LYS A 41 16.98 18.04 3.96
N ILE A 42 17.73 17.75 5.02
CA ILE A 42 17.83 16.36 5.51
C ILE A 42 16.56 15.90 6.21
N LYS A 43 15.92 16.76 7.01
CA LYS A 43 14.65 16.40 7.66
C LYS A 43 13.50 16.18 6.68
N THR A 44 13.51 16.83 5.51
CA THR A 44 12.42 16.63 4.54
C THR A 44 12.56 15.34 3.73
N TYR A 45 13.79 14.83 3.55
CA TYR A 45 14.00 13.52 2.92
C TYR A 45 13.71 12.37 3.90
N ASP A 46 14.15 12.47 5.16
CA ASP A 46 13.86 11.46 6.19
C ASP A 46 12.35 11.29 6.43
N VAL A 47 11.60 12.40 6.49
CA VAL A 47 10.15 12.35 6.77
C VAL A 47 9.37 11.74 5.61
N ALA A 48 9.84 11.88 4.36
CA ALA A 48 9.19 11.26 3.21
C ALA A 48 9.46 9.74 3.14
N ASP A 49 10.57 9.27 3.68
CA ASP A 49 10.88 7.85 3.82
C ASP A 49 10.09 7.25 4.99
N ALA A 50 9.99 7.96 6.13
CA ALA A 50 9.22 7.52 7.30
C ALA A 50 7.72 7.29 7.00
N LYS A 51 7.09 8.12 6.16
CA LYS A 51 5.68 7.91 5.76
C LYS A 51 5.49 6.67 4.88
N VAL A 52 6.47 6.35 4.04
CA VAL A 52 6.41 5.15 3.19
C VAL A 52 6.60 3.91 4.05
N GLU A 53 7.54 3.96 5.00
CA GLU A 53 7.76 2.92 6.00
C GLU A 53 6.50 2.67 6.84
N GLU A 54 5.87 3.72 7.36
CA GLU A 54 4.61 3.61 8.12
C GLU A 54 3.49 2.90 7.33
N ILE A 55 3.36 3.16 6.03
CA ILE A 55 2.34 2.51 5.18
C ILE A 55 2.65 1.01 5.01
N VAL A 56 3.92 0.64 4.92
CA VAL A 56 4.39 -0.73 4.68
C VAL A 56 4.40 -1.57 5.97
N GLU A 57 4.72 -0.96 7.11
CA GLU A 57 4.84 -1.64 8.41
C GLU A 57 3.50 -1.90 9.11
N GLN A 58 2.42 -1.22 8.70
CA GLN A 58 1.10 -1.47 9.28
C GLN A 58 0.71 -2.95 9.17
N GLU A 59 0.35 -3.59 10.28
CA GLU A 59 -0.11 -4.99 10.28
C GLU A 59 -1.56 -5.11 9.80
N TYR A 60 -1.89 -6.19 9.10
CA TYR A 60 -3.28 -6.44 8.67
C TYR A 60 -4.15 -6.83 9.87
N ASP A 61 -5.32 -6.21 9.96
CA ASP A 61 -6.35 -6.61 10.92
C ASP A 61 -7.13 -7.80 10.34
N ILE A 62 -6.82 -9.00 10.83
CA ILE A 62 -7.42 -10.25 10.36
C ILE A 62 -8.33 -10.80 11.45
N VAL A 63 -9.63 -10.82 11.18
CA VAL A 63 -10.64 -11.45 12.05
C VAL A 63 -11.09 -12.76 11.41
N LEU A 64 -10.69 -13.90 11.98
CA LEU A 64 -11.13 -15.22 11.52
C LEU A 64 -12.52 -15.56 12.08
N PRO A 65 -13.39 -16.23 11.30
CA PRO A 65 -14.69 -16.66 11.79
C PRO A 65 -14.55 -17.81 12.81
N GLY A 66 -15.10 -17.62 14.01
CA GLY A 66 -15.13 -18.66 15.06
C GLY A 66 -13.96 -18.59 16.04
N GLU A 67 -13.03 -17.64 15.86
CA GLU A 67 -12.22 -17.16 16.97
C GLU A 67 -13.10 -16.17 17.74
N ASP A 68 -13.55 -16.57 18.92
CA ASP A 68 -14.18 -15.64 19.86
C ASP A 68 -13.20 -14.47 20.04
N SER A 69 -13.64 -13.24 19.78
CA SER A 69 -12.82 -12.01 19.68
C SER A 69 -12.10 -11.60 20.99
N GLY A 70 -11.85 -12.53 21.91
CA GLY A 70 -11.18 -12.34 23.19
C GLY A 70 -9.69 -12.67 23.20
N SER A 71 -9.05 -13.04 22.09
CA SER A 71 -7.60 -13.28 22.04
C SER A 71 -6.90 -12.37 21.02
N ALA A 72 -6.93 -11.06 21.29
CA ALA A 72 -5.95 -10.14 20.75
C ALA A 72 -4.57 -10.51 21.35
N GLY A 73 -3.75 -11.23 20.59
CA GLY A 73 -2.56 -11.87 21.15
C GLY A 73 -1.53 -12.32 20.12
N ASN A 74 -0.96 -11.33 19.43
CA ASN A 74 0.44 -11.26 18.98
C ASN A 74 0.93 -12.24 17.90
N GLY A 75 1.44 -11.64 16.81
CA GLY A 75 1.99 -12.32 15.65
C GLY A 75 2.94 -13.47 15.98
N SER A 76 2.52 -14.67 15.59
CA SER A 76 3.43 -15.81 15.46
C SER A 76 4.05 -15.74 14.08
N THR A 77 5.15 -14.99 13.98
CA THR A 77 6.15 -15.19 12.93
C THR A 77 6.48 -16.67 12.85
N ALA A 78 6.16 -17.28 11.70
CA ALA A 78 6.55 -18.63 11.36
C ALA A 78 8.07 -18.65 11.20
N ASP A 79 8.75 -18.91 12.31
CA ASP A 79 10.13 -19.38 12.39
C ASP A 79 10.25 -20.66 11.55
N SER A 80 10.79 -20.50 10.34
CA SER A 80 11.12 -21.61 9.44
C SER A 80 12.55 -22.03 9.73
N SER A 81 12.69 -22.90 10.73
CA SER A 81 13.95 -23.57 11.04
C SER A 81 14.34 -24.53 9.91
N GLU A 82 15.54 -24.31 9.39
CA GLU A 82 16.52 -25.29 8.92
C GLU A 82 16.04 -26.62 8.32
N SER A 83 16.33 -26.79 7.04
CA SER A 83 16.89 -28.06 6.56
C SER A 83 18.08 -27.75 5.66
N SER A 84 19.24 -27.88 6.32
CA SER A 84 20.56 -28.04 5.72
C SER A 84 20.59 -29.42 5.06
N ASP A 85 20.80 -29.49 3.75
CA ASP A 85 21.49 -30.63 3.14
C ASP A 85 22.32 -30.14 1.95
N GLY A 86 23.55 -30.64 1.89
CA GLY A 86 24.62 -30.18 1.03
C GLY A 86 24.91 -31.12 -0.14
N GLY A 87 25.63 -30.56 -1.12
CA GLY A 87 26.25 -31.28 -2.23
C GLY A 87 25.41 -31.22 -3.52
N THR A 88 25.95 -31.05 -4.73
CA THR A 88 27.32 -31.22 -5.22
C THR A 88 27.45 -30.46 -6.54
N ALA A 89 28.69 -30.08 -6.86
CA ALA A 89 29.12 -29.28 -7.99
C ALA A 89 28.90 -29.90 -9.38
N GLY A 90 28.75 -29.01 -10.37
CA GLY A 90 29.33 -29.10 -11.72
C GLY A 90 28.52 -29.87 -12.77
N ASP A 91 28.00 -29.16 -13.78
CA ASP A 91 28.60 -29.26 -15.12
C ASP A 91 28.20 -28.10 -16.04
N THR A 92 29.11 -27.88 -16.95
CA THR A 92 29.38 -26.83 -17.92
C THR A 92 28.57 -27.04 -19.21
N SER A 93 28.15 -25.92 -19.82
CA SER A 93 28.00 -25.72 -21.27
C SER A 93 26.96 -26.55 -22.04
N SER A 94 26.05 -25.86 -22.76
CA SER A 94 26.20 -25.59 -24.20
C SER A 94 24.87 -25.08 -24.78
N ASN A 95 24.87 -23.82 -25.22
CA ASN A 95 24.11 -23.40 -26.41
C ASN A 95 24.85 -23.99 -27.64
N PRO A 96 24.19 -24.29 -28.78
CA PRO A 96 23.66 -23.21 -29.61
C PRO A 96 22.46 -23.52 -30.54
N ASP A 97 21.93 -22.41 -31.06
CA ASP A 97 21.48 -22.15 -32.44
C ASP A 97 20.14 -22.63 -33.01
N ALA A 98 19.60 -21.65 -33.76
CA ALA A 98 18.77 -21.74 -34.97
C ALA A 98 17.28 -22.06 -34.80
N ALA A 99 16.36 -21.55 -35.61
CA ALA A 99 16.25 -20.44 -36.56
C ALA A 99 14.86 -20.64 -37.20
N GLU A 100 14.17 -19.54 -37.55
CA GLU A 100 13.04 -19.51 -38.51
C GLU A 100 11.74 -20.22 -38.05
N ASN A 101 10.51 -19.82 -38.41
CA ASN A 101 10.03 -19.19 -39.62
C ASN A 101 8.61 -18.59 -39.40
N SER A 102 8.43 -17.38 -39.92
CA SER A 102 7.33 -16.82 -40.72
C SER A 102 5.85 -17.29 -40.63
N SER A 103 5.01 -16.29 -40.96
CA SER A 103 3.66 -16.31 -41.59
C SER A 103 2.44 -16.35 -40.66
N ASN A 104 1.73 -15.23 -40.45
CA ASN A 104 0.83 -14.48 -41.35
C ASN A 104 -0.55 -15.11 -41.51
N SER A 105 -1.59 -14.47 -40.97
CA SER A 105 -2.92 -14.37 -41.59
C SER A 105 -3.81 -13.44 -40.76
N GLY A 106 -4.17 -12.29 -41.34
CA GLY A 106 -5.19 -11.40 -40.80
C GLY A 106 -6.60 -11.90 -41.10
N THR A 107 -7.58 -11.43 -40.34
CA THR A 107 -8.95 -11.26 -40.83
C THR A 107 -9.59 -10.07 -40.12
N ALA A 108 -9.95 -9.08 -40.92
CA ALA A 108 -10.77 -7.95 -40.55
C ALA A 108 -12.24 -8.38 -40.42
N GLY A 109 -12.96 -7.82 -39.45
CA GLY A 109 -14.39 -8.03 -39.29
C GLY A 109 -15.01 -6.91 -38.45
N LYS A 110 -15.40 -5.82 -39.12
CA LYS A 110 -16.30 -4.79 -38.61
C LYS A 110 -17.68 -5.42 -38.32
N GLN A 111 -18.31 -5.11 -37.18
CA GLN A 111 -19.70 -4.62 -37.18
C GLN A 111 -20.14 -4.11 -35.81
N ALA A 112 -20.63 -2.87 -35.82
CA ALA A 112 -21.40 -2.25 -34.77
C ALA A 112 -22.79 -2.86 -34.69
N SER A 113 -23.38 -2.91 -33.50
CA SER A 113 -24.83 -2.80 -33.30
C SER A 113 -25.12 -2.34 -31.88
N ALA A 114 -25.78 -1.19 -31.81
CA ALA A 114 -26.34 -0.58 -30.62
C ALA A 114 -27.55 -1.39 -30.13
N VAL A 115 -27.67 -1.57 -28.82
CA VAL A 115 -28.96 -1.90 -28.17
C VAL A 115 -29.17 -0.96 -26.99
N ARG A 116 -30.21 -0.14 -27.16
CA ARG A 116 -30.83 0.72 -26.15
C ARG A 116 -31.41 -0.15 -25.03
N ASN A 117 -31.13 0.17 -23.78
CA ASN A 117 -31.93 -0.36 -22.67
C ASN A 117 -32.40 0.81 -21.78
N GLY A 118 -33.62 1.26 -22.05
CA GLY A 118 -34.38 2.13 -21.16
C GLY A 118 -35.18 1.26 -20.20
N SER A 119 -34.85 1.32 -18.91
CA SER A 119 -35.70 0.77 -17.85
C SER A 119 -36.25 1.90 -17.01
N LYS A 120 -37.56 1.84 -16.87
CA LYS A 120 -38.48 2.88 -16.44
C LYS A 120 -38.63 2.81 -14.93
N GLN A 121 -38.21 3.89 -14.29
CA GLN A 121 -38.50 4.23 -12.91
C GLN A 121 -40.02 4.16 -12.64
N THR A 122 -40.44 3.28 -11.74
CA THR A 122 -41.79 3.25 -11.18
C THR A 122 -41.70 3.35 -9.67
N ALA A 123 -42.01 4.54 -9.17
CA ALA A 123 -42.32 4.77 -7.77
C ALA A 123 -43.71 4.20 -7.47
N SER A 124 -43.85 3.49 -6.35
CA SER A 124 -45.15 3.24 -5.72
C SER A 124 -45.02 3.36 -4.21
N THR A 125 -45.47 4.53 -3.74
CA THR A 125 -45.91 4.81 -2.38
C THR A 125 -47.16 3.99 -2.06
N SER A 126 -47.23 3.37 -0.88
CA SER A 126 -48.48 3.22 -0.11
C SER A 126 -48.19 2.83 1.34
N GLN A 127 -48.56 3.73 2.24
CA GLN A 127 -48.84 3.50 3.66
C GLN A 127 -49.98 2.50 3.83
N SER A 128 -50.00 1.72 4.93
CA SER A 128 -51.03 1.85 5.99
C SER A 128 -51.05 0.66 6.98
N ALA A 129 -51.32 1.03 8.24
CA ALA A 129 -52.07 0.31 9.29
C ALA A 129 -51.49 -0.95 9.98
N ALA A 130 -50.90 -0.70 11.15
CA ALA A 130 -51.39 -1.08 12.48
C ALA A 130 -52.35 -2.28 12.70
N ALA A 131 -51.97 -3.07 13.71
CA ALA A 131 -52.75 -3.57 14.85
C ALA A 131 -53.33 -5.00 14.85
N ALA A 132 -53.21 -5.57 16.06
CA ALA A 132 -54.00 -6.64 16.69
C ALA A 132 -53.61 -8.10 16.42
N GLY A 133 -52.62 -8.54 17.21
CA GLY A 133 -52.72 -9.65 18.18
C GLY A 133 -53.46 -10.94 17.79
N ASN A 134 -52.75 -12.08 17.84
CA ASN A 134 -53.38 -13.33 18.24
C ASN A 134 -52.38 -14.33 18.85
N LYS A 135 -52.63 -14.64 20.13
CA LYS A 135 -52.56 -15.95 20.80
C LYS A 135 -51.31 -16.81 20.63
N ASN A 136 -50.48 -16.67 21.66
CA ASN A 136 -49.85 -17.73 22.44
C ASN A 136 -50.42 -19.15 22.15
N ALA A 137 -49.69 -19.94 21.39
CA ALA A 137 -49.90 -21.38 21.23
C ALA A 137 -48.56 -22.07 21.47
N GLY A 138 -48.52 -22.88 22.54
CA GLY A 138 -47.32 -23.53 23.06
C GLY A 138 -46.56 -24.29 21.98
N THR A 139 -45.36 -23.81 21.70
CA THR A 139 -44.40 -24.53 20.86
C THR A 139 -43.77 -25.61 21.73
N LYS A 140 -44.23 -26.84 21.51
CA LYS A 140 -43.50 -28.05 21.89
C LYS A 140 -42.04 -27.87 21.47
N THR A 141 -41.13 -28.16 22.38
CA THR A 141 -39.68 -28.24 22.15
C THR A 141 -39.41 -29.31 21.10
N GLU A 142 -39.56 -28.94 19.82
CA GLU A 142 -38.98 -29.69 18.71
C GLU A 142 -37.47 -29.56 18.86
N ALA A 143 -36.81 -30.69 19.08
CA ALA A 143 -35.37 -30.80 19.05
C ALA A 143 -34.87 -30.14 17.76
N LYS A 144 -34.24 -28.96 17.91
CA LYS A 144 -33.65 -28.16 16.84
C LYS A 144 -32.72 -29.08 16.05
N LYS A 145 -33.18 -29.63 14.92
CA LYS A 145 -32.32 -30.39 14.01
C LYS A 145 -31.17 -29.46 13.65
N ALA A 146 -29.96 -29.85 14.04
CA ALA A 146 -28.76 -29.14 13.67
C ALA A 146 -28.74 -29.02 12.14
N VAL A 147 -28.78 -27.79 11.63
CA VAL A 147 -28.66 -27.54 10.19
C VAL A 147 -27.29 -28.08 9.79
N PRO A 148 -27.21 -29.01 8.82
CA PRO A 148 -25.93 -29.58 8.42
C PRO A 148 -25.03 -28.49 7.88
N VAL A 149 -23.77 -28.48 8.31
CA VAL A 149 -22.76 -27.57 7.78
C VAL A 149 -22.57 -27.87 6.30
N THR A 150 -22.64 -26.85 5.45
CA THR A 150 -22.44 -26.96 4.01
C THR A 150 -21.19 -26.21 3.57
N VAL A 151 -20.58 -26.59 2.44
CA VAL A 151 -19.46 -25.86 1.83
C VAL A 151 -19.78 -24.37 1.67
N ALA A 152 -20.98 -24.05 1.18
CA ALA A 152 -21.43 -22.66 0.99
C ALA A 152 -21.45 -21.89 2.31
N SER A 153 -22.00 -22.50 3.37
CA SER A 153 -22.03 -21.88 4.70
C SER A 153 -20.64 -21.64 5.29
N ILE A 154 -19.66 -22.52 5.05
CA ILE A 154 -18.28 -22.32 5.49
C ILE A 154 -17.65 -21.15 4.71
N LYS A 155 -17.72 -21.17 3.38
CA LYS A 155 -17.18 -20.08 2.54
C LYS A 155 -17.75 -18.71 2.91
N GLN A 156 -19.06 -18.65 3.15
CA GLN A 156 -19.74 -17.40 3.50
C GLN A 156 -19.24 -16.81 4.83
N LYS A 157 -18.78 -17.64 5.77
CA LYS A 157 -18.19 -17.16 7.03
C LYS A 157 -16.85 -16.45 6.83
N TYR A 158 -16.04 -16.90 5.87
CA TYR A 158 -14.71 -16.33 5.60
C TYR A 158 -14.76 -15.14 4.63
N GLN A 159 -15.85 -15.01 3.87
CA GLN A 159 -15.95 -13.98 2.84
C GLN A 159 -15.75 -12.55 3.37
N PRO A 160 -16.34 -12.13 4.51
CA PRO A 160 -16.08 -10.81 5.08
C PRO A 160 -14.61 -10.57 5.43
N THR A 161 -13.89 -11.60 5.89
CA THR A 161 -12.45 -11.50 6.21
C THR A 161 -11.63 -11.24 4.95
N PHE A 162 -11.92 -11.93 3.84
CA PHE A 162 -11.25 -11.68 2.56
C PHE A 162 -11.59 -10.30 2.00
N GLU A 163 -12.85 -9.86 2.09
CA GLU A 163 -13.28 -8.53 1.64
C GLU A 163 -12.60 -7.42 2.46
N SER A 164 -12.47 -7.60 3.77
CA SER A 164 -11.72 -6.70 4.66
C SER A 164 -10.24 -6.63 4.25
N LEU A 165 -9.60 -7.78 4.04
CA LEU A 165 -8.21 -7.85 3.62
C LEU A 165 -7.98 -7.14 2.27
N GLU A 166 -8.88 -7.36 1.32
CA GLU A 166 -8.84 -6.69 0.02
C GLU A 166 -8.95 -5.17 0.17
N SER A 167 -9.86 -4.68 1.01
CA SER A 167 -10.01 -3.25 1.30
C SER A 167 -8.74 -2.67 1.92
N GLN A 168 -8.19 -3.30 2.97
CA GLN A 168 -6.96 -2.85 3.63
C GLN A 168 -5.79 -2.78 2.64
N ALA A 169 -5.64 -3.80 1.78
CA ALA A 169 -4.60 -3.81 0.76
C ALA A 169 -4.79 -2.69 -0.28
N ASN A 170 -6.04 -2.45 -0.72
CA ASN A 170 -6.37 -1.33 -1.62
C ASN A 170 -6.01 0.02 -0.98
N ASP A 171 -6.37 0.23 0.28
CA ASP A 171 -6.17 1.50 0.97
C ASP A 171 -4.69 1.82 1.18
N ARG A 172 -3.88 0.82 1.56
CA ARG A 172 -2.43 0.97 1.70
C ARG A 172 -1.74 1.25 0.37
N LEU A 173 -2.10 0.51 -0.69
CA LEU A 173 -1.54 0.76 -2.02
C LEU A 173 -1.93 2.14 -2.55
N ASN A 174 -3.18 2.56 -2.35
CA ASN A 174 -3.63 3.90 -2.69
C ASN A 174 -2.87 4.98 -1.92
N SER A 175 -2.59 4.75 -0.64
CA SER A 175 -1.81 5.65 0.19
C SER A 175 -0.36 5.75 -0.30
N LEU A 176 0.26 4.63 -0.65
CA LEU A 176 1.62 4.57 -1.19
C LEU A 176 1.72 5.36 -2.51
N VAL A 177 0.80 5.14 -3.44
CA VAL A 177 0.76 5.89 -4.72
C VAL A 177 0.50 7.36 -4.48
N SER A 178 -0.42 7.71 -3.58
CA SER A 178 -0.70 9.12 -3.27
C SER A 178 0.52 9.82 -2.68
N GLN A 179 1.27 9.13 -1.81
CA GLN A 179 2.53 9.63 -1.28
C GLN A 179 3.58 9.84 -2.38
N ALA A 180 3.68 8.92 -3.35
CA ALA A 180 4.57 9.05 -4.52
C ALA A 180 4.23 10.28 -5.38
N VAL A 181 2.96 10.44 -5.71
CA VAL A 181 2.45 11.58 -6.50
C VAL A 181 2.70 12.90 -5.76
N ASN A 182 2.38 12.96 -4.47
CA ASN A 182 2.60 14.15 -3.65
C ASN A 182 4.07 14.52 -3.53
N GLU A 183 4.97 13.54 -3.36
CA GLU A 183 6.41 13.78 -3.31
C GLU A 183 6.92 14.32 -4.66
N TYR A 184 6.46 13.75 -5.78
CA TYR A 184 6.80 14.22 -7.11
C TYR A 184 6.39 15.68 -7.32
N HIS A 185 5.12 16.03 -7.08
CA HIS A 185 4.64 17.41 -7.21
C HIS A 185 5.38 18.37 -6.28
N SER A 186 5.59 17.99 -5.02
CA SER A 186 6.30 18.84 -4.05
C SER A 186 7.73 19.16 -4.47
N LYS A 187 8.43 18.23 -5.14
CA LYS A 187 9.77 18.47 -5.69
C LYS A 187 9.74 19.36 -6.92
N ARG A 188 8.76 19.16 -7.81
CA ARG A 188 8.54 20.02 -9.00
C ARG A 188 8.31 21.48 -8.60
N GLU A 189 7.46 21.73 -7.61
CA GLU A 189 7.14 23.08 -7.14
C GLU A 189 8.34 23.83 -6.53
N LYS A 190 9.30 23.08 -5.97
CA LYS A 190 10.51 23.62 -5.34
C LYS A 190 11.71 23.70 -6.30
N ASP A 191 11.50 23.41 -7.58
CA ASP A 191 12.55 23.30 -8.60
C ASP A 191 13.69 22.34 -8.20
N GLU A 192 13.33 21.27 -7.46
CA GLU A 192 14.28 20.23 -7.08
C GLU A 192 14.42 19.19 -8.19
N SER A 193 15.67 18.77 -8.46
CA SER A 193 15.92 17.67 -9.40
C SER A 193 15.30 16.37 -8.89
N ILE A 194 14.47 15.74 -9.72
CA ILE A 194 13.83 14.46 -9.43
C ILE A 194 14.68 13.34 -10.03
N SER A 195 15.30 12.53 -9.18
CA SER A 195 15.97 11.31 -9.63
C SER A 195 14.94 10.21 -9.86
N VAL A 196 14.67 9.92 -11.13
CA VAL A 196 13.75 8.84 -11.54
C VAL A 196 14.17 7.50 -10.95
N THR A 197 15.48 7.22 -10.93
CA THR A 197 16.02 5.98 -10.36
C THR A 197 15.77 5.86 -8.87
N TYR A 198 15.92 6.96 -8.11
CA TYR A 198 15.63 6.97 -6.68
C TYR A 198 14.14 6.74 -6.41
N PHE A 199 13.25 7.47 -7.10
CA PHE A 199 11.80 7.31 -6.98
C PHE A 199 11.36 5.88 -7.30
N TYR A 200 11.83 5.34 -8.43
CA TYR A 200 11.51 3.98 -8.83
C TYR A 200 11.93 2.98 -7.76
N ARG A 201 13.19 3.03 -7.29
CA ARG A 201 13.68 2.11 -6.26
C ARG A 201 12.84 2.21 -4.99
N LYS A 202 12.68 3.41 -4.43
CA LYS A 202 11.91 3.66 -3.20
C LYS A 202 10.50 3.09 -3.25
N TYR A 203 9.72 3.45 -4.27
CA TYR A 203 8.31 3.06 -4.34
C TYR A 203 8.10 1.64 -4.85
N SER A 204 9.03 1.09 -5.66
CA SER A 204 8.95 -0.32 -6.07
C SER A 204 9.31 -1.27 -4.92
N GLU A 205 10.29 -0.94 -4.08
CA GLU A 205 10.62 -1.71 -2.88
C GLU A 205 9.47 -1.68 -1.88
N ALA A 206 8.91 -0.50 -1.60
CA ALA A 206 7.73 -0.36 -0.74
C ALA A 206 6.51 -1.13 -1.29
N GLY A 207 6.29 -1.08 -2.61
CA GLY A 207 5.21 -1.82 -3.25
C GLY A 207 5.36 -3.34 -3.11
N ARG A 208 6.58 -3.87 -3.30
CA ARG A 208 6.88 -5.30 -3.11
C ARG A 208 6.72 -5.75 -1.66
N ALA A 209 7.15 -4.93 -0.71
CA ALA A 209 6.98 -5.22 0.71
C ALA A 209 5.49 -5.29 1.08
N LEU A 210 4.70 -4.32 0.61
CA LEU A 210 3.26 -4.30 0.82
C LEU A 210 2.56 -5.49 0.14
N GLU A 211 2.96 -5.86 -1.07
CA GLU A 211 2.50 -7.10 -1.73
C GLU A 211 2.83 -8.32 -0.88
N SER A 212 4.10 -8.51 -0.50
CA SER A 212 4.52 -9.64 0.33
C SER A 212 3.73 -9.76 1.63
N SER A 213 3.44 -8.65 2.30
CA SER A 213 2.61 -8.64 3.51
C SER A 213 1.14 -9.00 3.22
N THR A 214 0.59 -8.52 2.11
CA THR A 214 -0.76 -8.88 1.64
C THR A 214 -0.86 -10.37 1.33
N ASP A 215 0.13 -10.91 0.60
CA ASP A 215 0.23 -12.31 0.23
C ASP A 215 0.29 -13.19 1.48
N GLY A 216 1.09 -12.81 2.48
CA GLY A 216 1.16 -13.50 3.78
C GLY A 216 -0.19 -13.52 4.51
N ALA A 217 -0.84 -12.36 4.62
CA ALA A 217 -2.16 -12.25 5.26
C ALA A 217 -3.24 -13.06 4.51
N PHE A 218 -3.22 -13.03 3.18
CA PHE A 218 -4.13 -13.83 2.35
C PHE A 218 -3.92 -15.33 2.59
N HIS A 219 -2.66 -15.79 2.54
CA HIS A 219 -2.33 -17.20 2.75
C HIS A 219 -2.73 -17.68 4.14
N TYR A 220 -2.60 -16.84 5.17
CA TYR A 220 -3.07 -17.15 6.53
C TYR A 220 -4.58 -17.42 6.56
N VAL A 221 -5.40 -16.51 6.02
CA VAL A 221 -6.87 -16.67 5.98
C VAL A 221 -7.28 -17.84 5.09
N TYR A 222 -6.59 -18.03 3.97
CA TYR A 222 -6.84 -19.13 3.03
C TYR A 222 -6.58 -20.50 3.67
N ALA A 223 -5.46 -20.65 4.39
CA ALA A 223 -5.15 -21.87 5.13
C ALA A 223 -6.21 -22.19 6.19
N ALA A 224 -6.70 -21.19 6.92
CA ALA A 224 -7.78 -21.35 7.89
C ALA A 224 -9.08 -21.85 7.21
N LEU A 225 -9.47 -21.27 6.07
CA LEU A 225 -10.61 -21.76 5.28
C LEU A 225 -10.43 -23.22 4.83
N GLU A 226 -9.24 -23.58 4.33
CA GLU A 226 -8.96 -24.96 3.93
C GLU A 226 -9.05 -25.94 5.09
N GLN A 227 -8.55 -25.55 6.27
CA GLN A 227 -8.63 -26.35 7.48
C GLN A 227 -10.08 -26.55 7.93
N ASP A 228 -10.90 -25.50 7.88
CA ASP A 228 -12.30 -25.56 8.30
C ASP A 228 -13.14 -26.41 7.32
N LEU A 229 -12.83 -26.36 6.02
CA LEU A 229 -13.40 -27.28 5.03
C LEU A 229 -13.04 -28.74 5.34
N LYS A 230 -11.75 -29.05 5.56
CA LYS A 230 -11.28 -30.40 5.90
C LYS A 230 -11.94 -30.93 7.17
N LYS A 231 -12.01 -30.10 8.21
CA LYS A 231 -12.63 -30.44 9.51
C LYS A 231 -14.10 -30.85 9.38
N ASN A 232 -14.80 -30.30 8.40
CA ASN A 232 -16.20 -30.62 8.10
C ASN A 232 -16.38 -31.68 7.00
N GLY A 233 -15.30 -32.39 6.63
CA GLY A 233 -15.34 -33.49 5.65
C GLY A 233 -15.39 -33.04 4.19
N PHE A 234 -15.08 -31.77 3.89
CA PHE A 234 -15.04 -31.25 2.53
C PHE A 234 -13.61 -31.16 1.99
N SER A 235 -13.48 -31.17 0.67
CA SER A 235 -12.19 -30.97 -0.01
C SER A 235 -11.72 -29.51 0.05
N SER A 236 -10.42 -29.29 0.26
CA SER A 236 -9.79 -27.96 0.17
C SER A 236 -9.89 -27.33 -1.21
N SER A 237 -10.05 -28.13 -2.27
CA SER A 237 -10.26 -27.62 -3.63
C SER A 237 -11.50 -26.71 -3.75
N HIS A 238 -12.44 -26.79 -2.80
CA HIS A 238 -13.53 -25.83 -2.74
C HIS A 238 -13.05 -24.40 -2.46
N ALA A 239 -11.90 -24.18 -1.84
CA ALA A 239 -11.34 -22.85 -1.57
C ALA A 239 -10.74 -22.16 -2.81
N GLU A 240 -10.43 -22.90 -3.89
CA GLU A 240 -9.70 -22.38 -5.07
C GLU A 240 -10.29 -21.12 -5.70
N THR A 241 -11.61 -20.95 -5.60
CA THR A 241 -12.28 -19.72 -6.08
C THR A 241 -11.78 -18.46 -5.38
N PHE A 242 -11.35 -18.54 -4.12
CA PHE A 242 -10.77 -17.40 -3.39
C PHE A 242 -9.36 -17.08 -3.89
N ARG A 243 -8.52 -18.10 -4.09
CA ARG A 243 -7.18 -17.94 -4.67
C ARG A 243 -7.22 -17.31 -6.04
N THR A 244 -8.09 -17.83 -6.91
CA THR A 244 -8.26 -17.31 -8.28
C THR A 244 -8.72 -15.85 -8.26
N LYS A 245 -9.69 -15.49 -7.41
CA LYS A 245 -10.15 -14.11 -7.27
C LYS A 245 -9.04 -13.19 -6.80
N TYR A 246 -8.27 -13.62 -5.81
CA TYR A 246 -7.15 -12.87 -5.26
C TYR A 246 -6.06 -12.58 -6.31
N GLU A 247 -5.62 -13.59 -7.05
CA GLU A 247 -4.62 -13.42 -8.12
C GLU A 247 -5.12 -12.49 -9.23
N ASN A 248 -6.40 -12.58 -9.59
CA ASN A 248 -7.01 -11.69 -10.58
C ASN A 248 -7.11 -10.24 -10.06
N ALA A 249 -7.48 -10.06 -8.79
CA ALA A 249 -7.54 -8.75 -8.15
C ALA A 249 -6.15 -8.12 -8.09
N LYS A 250 -5.11 -8.89 -7.76
CA LYS A 250 -3.71 -8.44 -7.72
C LYS A 250 -3.27 -7.85 -9.06
N LYS A 251 -3.46 -8.58 -10.16
CA LYS A 251 -3.16 -8.12 -11.53
C LYS A 251 -3.97 -6.90 -11.95
N THR A 252 -5.27 -6.90 -11.63
CA THR A 252 -6.16 -5.77 -11.96
C THR A 252 -5.70 -4.50 -11.26
N ARG A 253 -5.31 -4.62 -9.99
CA ARG A 253 -4.84 -3.51 -9.17
C ARG A 253 -3.50 -2.96 -9.66
N GLU A 254 -2.56 -3.83 -10.01
CA GLU A 254 -1.26 -3.41 -10.57
C GLU A 254 -1.47 -2.49 -11.79
N ASN A 255 -2.31 -2.91 -12.74
CA ASN A 255 -2.64 -2.11 -13.92
C ASN A 255 -3.30 -0.77 -13.53
N ALA A 256 -4.29 -0.79 -12.64
CA ALA A 256 -5.00 0.41 -12.21
C ALA A 256 -4.06 1.43 -11.52
N LEU A 257 -3.10 0.95 -10.71
CA LEU A 257 -2.12 1.79 -10.03
C LEU A 257 -1.10 2.40 -11.01
N LEU A 258 -0.65 1.62 -12.00
CA LEU A 258 0.22 2.13 -13.07
C LEU A 258 -0.47 3.24 -13.86
N ASP A 259 -1.75 3.09 -14.17
CA ASP A 259 -2.52 4.11 -14.89
C ASP A 259 -2.77 5.36 -14.03
N LYS A 260 -3.06 5.18 -12.74
CA LYS A 260 -3.16 6.28 -11.78
C LYS A 260 -1.85 7.05 -11.64
N ALA A 261 -0.72 6.35 -11.58
CA ALA A 261 0.60 6.98 -11.51
C ALA A 261 0.92 7.76 -12.80
N LYS A 262 0.70 7.16 -13.98
CA LYS A 262 0.95 7.82 -15.28
C LYS A 262 0.09 9.07 -15.48
N SER A 263 -1.17 9.04 -15.04
CA SER A 263 -2.09 10.18 -15.20
C SER A 263 -1.82 11.33 -14.22
N ALA A 264 -1.05 11.08 -13.16
CA ALA A 264 -0.68 12.08 -12.17
C ALA A 264 0.66 12.78 -12.44
N LEU A 265 1.47 12.25 -13.38
CA LEU A 265 2.78 12.81 -13.76
C LEU A 265 2.68 13.84 -14.89
#